data_AF-A0A6P5J449-F1
#
_entry.id   AF-A0A6P5J449-F1
#
_cell.length_a   1.000
_cell.length_b   1.000
_cell.length_c   1.000
_cell.angle_alpha   90.00
_cell.angle_beta   90.00
_cell.angle_gamma   90.00
#
_symmetry.space_group_name_H-M   'P 1'
#
loop_
_entity.id
_entity.type
_entity.pdbx_description
1 polymer ?
#
loop_
_entity_poly.entity_id
_entity_poly.type
_entity_poly.pdbx_seq_one_letter_code
_entity_poly.pdbx_strand_id
1 'polypeptide(L)'
;MEWSWGDRGLEGRLILPFCHQDWGLVTSDIFAGTTIDPKALVQKLDSDMRSIISAGAGAEAKPVLSKKEKMKLRRARWLQKIDAIKAAEETRKAEARRKATAVVGDLHPLMEALPELSELVTAGQSRRKVKSAPRQKAEPTDFSRMTPAQKRKLLDDEMVRFQEVVASPSYQADPLRAIGEHLSKRLRQEEGRRL
;
A
#
# COMPACT_ATOMS: atom_id res chain seq x y z
N MET A 1 3.96 22.52 50.06
CA MET A 1 4.52 21.91 48.84
C MET A 1 5.64 22.80 48.36
N GLU A 2 6.82 22.60 48.95
CA GLU A 2 8.06 23.29 48.60
C GLU A 2 8.67 22.63 47.37
N TRP A 3 9.03 23.43 46.37
CA TRP A 3 9.85 22.97 45.25
C TRP A 3 11.26 23.51 45.44
N SER A 4 12.11 22.67 46.03
CA SER A 4 13.56 22.88 46.12
C SER A 4 14.20 22.56 44.77
N TRP A 5 14.85 23.54 44.15
CA TRP A 5 15.71 23.31 43.00
C TRP A 5 17.10 22.95 43.50
N GLY A 6 17.38 21.64 43.51
CA GLY A 6 18.69 21.09 43.81
C GLY A 6 19.66 21.37 42.66
N ASP A 7 20.62 22.23 42.97
CA ASP A 7 21.90 22.38 42.28
C ASP A 7 22.61 21.02 42.15
N ARG A 8 22.91 20.60 40.92
CA ARG A 8 23.88 19.55 40.61
C ARG A 8 24.52 19.80 39.24
N GLY A 9 25.71 20.39 39.30
CA GLY A 9 26.92 19.64 38.99
C GLY A 9 27.13 19.26 37.52
N LEU A 10 27.97 20.07 36.88
CA LEU A 10 28.69 19.78 35.65
C LEU A 10 29.46 18.44 35.74
N GLU A 11 29.19 17.50 34.83
CA GLU A 11 30.22 16.59 34.34
C GLU A 11 30.12 16.46 32.81
N GLY A 12 31.19 16.88 32.15
CA GLY A 12 31.32 16.91 30.71
C GLY A 12 31.68 15.56 30.11
N ARG A 13 31.09 15.27 28.95
CA ARG A 13 31.64 14.35 27.95
C ARG A 13 31.50 14.99 26.56
N LEU A 14 32.58 15.68 26.20
CA LEU A 14 33.21 15.74 24.87
C LEU A 14 32.27 15.55 23.66
N ILE A 15 31.74 16.67 23.17
CA ILE A 15 31.38 16.83 21.76
C ILE A 15 32.52 17.62 21.12
N LEU A 16 33.10 17.03 20.08
CA LEU A 16 34.21 17.55 19.27
C LEU A 16 34.00 19.03 18.89
N PRO A 17 35.07 19.85 18.86
CA PRO A 17 34.96 21.23 18.43
C PRO A 17 34.65 21.22 16.92
N PHE A 18 33.44 21.64 16.58
CA PHE A 18 33.13 22.13 15.25
C PHE A 18 34.06 23.32 15.01
N CYS A 19 35.02 23.15 14.11
CA CYS A 19 35.98 24.17 13.74
C CYS A 19 35.23 25.47 13.42
N HIS A 20 35.35 26.44 14.32
CA HIS A 20 34.97 27.81 14.06
C HIS A 20 35.91 28.28 12.98
N GLN A 21 35.40 28.40 11.75
CA GLN A 21 36.12 28.98 10.65
C GLN A 21 36.64 30.34 11.12
N ASP A 22 37.95 30.48 11.19
CA ASP A 22 38.62 31.74 11.46
C ASP A 22 38.12 32.79 10.46
N TRP A 23 37.17 33.61 10.88
CA TRP A 23 36.84 34.84 10.18
C TRP A 23 37.93 35.83 10.54
N GLY A 24 39.10 35.60 9.95
CA GLY A 24 40.27 36.44 10.08
C GLY A 24 39.88 37.90 9.85
N LEU A 25 40.12 38.71 10.88
CA LEU A 25 40.47 40.12 10.80
C LEU A 25 39.81 40.88 9.63
N VAL A 26 38.51 41.15 9.75
CA VAL A 26 37.88 42.21 8.94
C VAL A 26 38.35 43.53 9.54
N THR A 27 39.53 44.01 9.15
CA THR A 27 39.93 45.38 9.45
C THR A 27 38.87 46.32 8.89
N SER A 28 38.50 47.35 9.65
CA SER A 28 37.42 48.30 9.36
C SER A 28 37.52 49.04 8.02
N ASP A 29 38.64 48.88 7.29
CA ASP A 29 39.04 49.67 6.13
C ASP A 29 39.06 48.89 4.80
N ILE A 30 38.39 47.75 4.68
CA ILE A 30 38.33 46.99 3.40
C ILE A 30 37.79 47.83 2.23
N PHE A 31 36.92 48.80 2.52
CA PHE A 31 36.28 49.64 1.50
C PHE A 31 36.77 51.09 1.49
N ALA A 32 37.76 51.47 2.31
CA ALA A 32 38.18 52.86 2.50
C ALA A 32 38.69 53.56 1.22
N GLY A 33 39.12 52.80 0.21
CA GLY A 33 39.55 53.31 -1.10
C GLY A 33 38.46 53.35 -2.18
N THR A 34 37.22 52.92 -1.88
CA THR A 34 36.18 52.75 -2.90
C THR A 34 35.37 54.03 -3.07
N THR A 35 35.62 54.76 -4.15
CA THR A 35 34.79 55.91 -4.54
C THR A 35 33.55 55.41 -5.27
N ILE A 36 32.45 55.21 -4.54
CA ILE A 36 31.17 54.79 -5.12
C ILE A 36 30.33 56.03 -5.44
N ASP A 37 30.08 56.27 -6.73
CA ASP A 37 29.26 57.40 -7.18
C ASP A 37 27.76 57.11 -6.87
N PRO A 38 27.04 57.97 -6.13
CA PRO A 38 25.64 57.76 -5.76
C PRO A 38 24.70 57.58 -6.95
N LYS A 39 25.07 58.09 -8.13
CA LYS A 39 24.28 57.92 -9.36
C LYS A 39 24.41 56.50 -9.94
N ALA A 40 25.52 55.81 -9.69
CA ALA A 40 25.74 54.43 -10.13
C ALA A 40 24.99 53.40 -9.27
N LEU A 41 24.58 53.79 -8.06
CA LEU A 41 23.78 52.97 -7.14
C LEU A 41 22.30 52.87 -7.55
N VAL A 42 21.85 53.68 -8.51
CA VAL A 42 20.48 53.61 -9.02
C VAL A 42 20.41 52.51 -10.08
N GLN A 43 20.49 51.26 -9.63
CA GLN A 43 20.19 50.11 -10.47
C GLN A 43 18.66 50.03 -10.61
N LYS A 44 18.13 50.53 -11.73
CA LYS A 44 16.74 50.24 -12.10
C LYS A 44 16.70 48.76 -12.52
N LEU A 45 16.30 47.88 -11.60
CA LEU A 45 15.92 46.53 -11.99
C LEU A 45 14.67 46.66 -12.88
N ASP A 46 14.78 46.26 -14.14
CA ASP A 46 13.58 45.95 -14.91
C ASP A 46 12.87 44.81 -14.18
N SER A 47 11.59 45.06 -13.85
CA SER A 47 10.74 44.09 -13.17
C SER A 47 10.74 42.77 -13.96
N ASP A 48 11.53 41.81 -13.50
CA ASP A 48 11.60 40.49 -14.12
C ASP A 48 10.23 39.84 -13.99
N MET A 49 9.50 39.75 -15.10
CA MET A 49 8.15 39.17 -15.13
C MET A 49 8.14 37.71 -14.65
N ARG A 50 9.31 37.04 -14.58
CA ARG A 50 9.43 35.70 -14.00
C ARG A 50 9.30 35.69 -12.47
N SER A 51 9.69 36.75 -11.78
CA SER A 51 9.56 36.89 -10.32
C SER A 51 8.12 37.13 -9.87
N ILE A 52 7.27 37.69 -10.73
CA ILE A 52 5.86 37.97 -10.43
C ILE A 52 5.04 36.67 -10.42
N ILE A 53 5.43 35.64 -11.19
CA ILE A 53 4.68 34.38 -11.31
C ILE A 53 4.69 33.60 -9.99
N SER A 54 5.76 33.67 -9.18
CA SER A 54 5.77 33.03 -7.85
C SER A 54 4.92 33.78 -6.81
N ALA A 55 4.58 35.04 -7.06
CA ALA A 55 3.65 35.81 -6.22
C ALA A 55 2.20 35.77 -6.73
N GLY A 56 1.98 35.48 -8.02
CA GLY A 56 0.71 35.62 -8.73
C GLY A 56 0.02 34.33 -9.16
N ALA A 57 0.41 33.16 -8.65
CA ALA A 57 -0.39 31.94 -8.83
C ALA A 57 -1.59 31.96 -7.87
N GLY A 58 -2.65 32.69 -8.25
CA GLY A 58 -3.97 32.69 -7.61
C GLY A 58 -4.56 34.09 -7.46
N ALA A 59 -5.36 34.52 -8.44
CA ALA A 59 -6.09 35.78 -8.47
C ALA A 59 -7.30 35.78 -7.51
N GLU A 60 -7.05 35.53 -6.24
CA GLU A 60 -7.89 36.02 -5.15
C GLU A 60 -6.97 36.73 -4.18
N ALA A 61 -7.12 38.06 -4.07
CA ALA A 61 -6.45 38.85 -3.05
C ALA A 61 -6.66 38.12 -1.72
N LYS A 62 -5.63 37.44 -1.21
CA LYS A 62 -5.77 36.64 0.02
C LYS A 62 -6.28 37.62 1.07
N PRO A 63 -7.53 37.45 1.55
CA PRO A 63 -8.10 38.40 2.47
C PRO A 63 -7.14 38.49 3.66
N VAL A 64 -7.02 39.66 4.26
CA VAL A 64 -6.24 39.83 5.49
C VAL A 64 -6.96 39.03 6.57
N LEU A 65 -6.67 37.73 6.62
CA LEU A 65 -7.31 36.78 7.51
C LEU A 65 -6.92 37.14 8.94
N SER A 66 -7.89 37.07 9.84
CA SER A 66 -7.65 37.21 11.26
C SER A 66 -6.65 36.14 11.73
N LYS A 67 -5.89 36.43 12.79
CA LYS A 67 -4.93 35.48 13.39
C LYS A 67 -5.59 34.13 13.71
N LYS A 68 -6.87 34.15 14.12
CA LYS A 68 -7.69 32.96 14.41
C LYS A 68 -7.89 32.10 13.17
N GLU A 69 -8.25 32.69 12.04
CA GLU A 69 -8.44 31.98 10.77
C GLU A 69 -7.12 31.43 10.23
N LYS A 70 -6.03 32.21 10.32
CA LYS A 70 -4.69 31.75 9.95
C LYS A 70 -4.26 30.54 10.78
N MET A 71 -4.54 30.53 12.09
CA MET A 71 -4.25 29.39 12.96
C MET A 71 -5.05 28.15 12.56
N LYS A 72 -6.36 28.30 12.33
CA LYS A 72 -7.23 27.20 11.86
C LYS A 72 -6.73 26.62 10.54
N LEU A 73 -6.37 27.47 9.58
CA LEU A 73 -5.84 27.08 8.28
C LEU A 73 -4.52 26.29 8.42
N ARG A 74 -3.61 26.73 9.29
CA ARG A 74 -2.36 25.99 9.57
C ARG A 74 -2.65 24.61 10.14
N ARG A 75 -3.57 24.51 11.11
CA ARG A 75 -3.98 23.22 11.70
C ARG A 75 -4.63 22.32 10.66
N ALA A 76 -5.54 22.85 9.85
CA ALA A 76 -6.24 22.09 8.80
C ALA A 76 -5.25 21.55 7.76
N ARG A 77 -4.33 22.39 7.26
CA ARG A 77 -3.27 21.96 6.34
C ARG A 77 -2.35 20.91 6.94
N TRP A 78 -2.03 21.04 8.23
CA TRP A 78 -1.20 20.04 8.91
C TRP A 78 -1.93 18.71 9.06
N LEU A 79 -3.20 18.71 9.46
CA LEU A 79 -4.03 17.50 9.53
C LEU A 79 -4.18 16.86 8.15
N GLN A 80 -4.47 17.65 7.11
CA GLN A 80 -4.53 17.18 5.73
C GLN A 80 -3.22 16.50 5.30
N LYS A 81 -2.06 17.04 5.69
CA LYS A 81 -0.76 16.42 5.41
C LYS A 81 -0.60 15.08 6.15
N ILE A 82 -1.01 15.01 7.42
CA ILE A 82 -0.99 13.75 8.19
C ILE A 82 -1.89 12.70 7.54
N ASP A 83 -3.11 13.07 7.19
CA ASP A 83 -4.09 12.15 6.60
C ASP A 83 -3.64 11.67 5.22
N ALA A 84 -3.04 12.55 4.41
CA ALA A 84 -2.45 12.16 3.12
C ALA A 84 -1.30 11.14 3.29
N ILE A 85 -0.43 11.33 4.28
CA ILE A 85 0.66 10.37 4.58
C ILE A 85 0.07 9.03 5.03
N LYS A 86 -0.91 9.04 5.93
CA LYS A 86 -1.57 7.81 6.40
C LYS A 86 -2.25 7.07 5.25
N ALA A 87 -2.98 7.77 4.38
CA ALA A 87 -3.62 7.17 3.22
C ALA A 87 -2.59 6.55 2.26
N ALA A 88 -1.46 7.24 2.01
CA ALA A 88 -0.36 6.70 1.20
C ALA A 88 0.31 5.48 1.84
N GLU A 89 0.45 5.45 3.17
CA GLU A 89 0.99 4.28 3.87
C GLU A 89 0.04 3.08 3.84
N GLU A 90 -1.26 3.30 4.04
CA GLU A 90 -2.26 2.23 4.00
C GLU A 90 -2.42 1.64 2.60
N THR A 91 -2.41 2.47 1.56
CA THR A 91 -2.38 1.99 0.15
C THR A 91 -1.13 1.15 -0.12
N ARG A 92 0.06 1.62 0.27
CA ARG A 92 1.32 0.86 0.14
C ARG A 92 1.28 -0.47 0.89
N LYS A 93 0.78 -0.50 2.13
CA LYS A 93 0.63 -1.75 2.91
C LYS A 93 -0.34 -2.72 2.24
N ALA A 94 -1.48 -2.20 1.76
CA ALA A 94 -2.47 -3.00 1.05
C ALA A 94 -1.88 -3.61 -0.23
N GLU A 95 -1.13 -2.83 -1.02
CA GLU A 95 -0.40 -3.34 -2.19
C GLU A 95 0.65 -4.39 -1.83
N ALA A 96 1.43 -4.19 -0.76
CA ALA A 96 2.40 -5.18 -0.31
C ALA A 96 1.72 -6.50 0.10
N ARG A 97 0.58 -6.41 0.78
CA ARG A 97 -0.26 -7.57 1.14
C ARG A 97 -0.79 -8.28 -0.11
N ARG A 98 -1.31 -7.54 -1.09
CA ARG A 98 -1.79 -8.09 -2.38
C ARG A 98 -0.67 -8.77 -3.17
N LYS A 99 0.52 -8.16 -3.24
CA LYS A 99 1.71 -8.72 -3.89
C LYS A 99 2.22 -9.99 -3.17
N ALA A 100 2.09 -10.04 -1.85
CA ALA A 100 2.50 -11.21 -1.05
C ALA A 100 1.52 -12.38 -1.15
N THR A 101 0.23 -12.12 -1.40
CA THR A 101 -0.74 -13.19 -1.67
C THR A 101 -0.48 -13.77 -3.07
N ALA A 102 0.05 -14.99 -3.13
CA ALA A 102 0.31 -15.77 -4.36
C ALA A 102 -0.97 -16.26 -5.08
N VAL A 103 -2.06 -15.49 -4.98
CA VAL A 103 -3.34 -15.79 -5.61
C VAL A 103 -3.33 -15.15 -7.00
N VAL A 104 -3.53 -15.98 -8.01
CA VAL A 104 -3.58 -15.57 -9.43
C VAL A 104 -4.63 -14.47 -9.62
N GLY A 105 -4.15 -13.26 -9.95
CA GLY A 105 -4.96 -12.13 -10.40
C GLY A 105 -5.42 -11.19 -9.28
N ASP A 106 -4.59 -10.22 -8.92
CA ASP A 106 -5.03 -9.05 -8.17
C ASP A 106 -6.11 -8.32 -9.01
N LEU A 107 -7.34 -8.25 -8.50
CA LEU A 107 -8.47 -7.60 -9.17
C LEU A 107 -8.52 -6.09 -8.91
N HIS A 108 -7.70 -5.59 -7.99
CA HIS A 108 -7.71 -4.18 -7.62
C HIS A 108 -7.29 -3.23 -8.75
N PRO A 109 -6.29 -3.54 -9.60
CA PRO A 109 -5.95 -2.70 -10.75
C PRO A 109 -7.12 -2.49 -11.72
N LEU A 110 -8.01 -3.48 -11.86
CA LEU A 110 -9.20 -3.35 -12.69
C LEU A 110 -10.24 -2.41 -12.07
N MET A 111 -10.27 -2.30 -10.74
CA MET A 111 -11.19 -1.40 -10.04
C MET A 111 -10.69 0.05 -10.08
N GLU A 112 -9.38 0.26 -9.94
CA GLU A 112 -8.77 1.59 -10.02
C GLU A 112 -8.84 2.18 -11.43
N ALA A 113 -8.68 1.35 -12.46
CA ALA A 113 -8.77 1.79 -13.86
C ALA A 113 -10.20 2.19 -14.29
N LEU A 114 -11.20 2.08 -13.41
CA LEU A 114 -12.57 2.52 -13.70
C LEU A 114 -12.78 3.95 -13.22
N PRO A 115 -13.41 4.81 -14.03
CA PRO A 115 -13.80 6.16 -13.61
C PRO A 115 -14.78 6.12 -12.43
N GLU A 116 -14.67 7.09 -11.53
CA GLU A 116 -15.58 7.20 -10.40
C GLU A 116 -17.01 7.48 -10.88
N LEU A 117 -18.01 7.04 -10.11
CA LEU A 117 -19.42 7.23 -10.50
C LEU A 117 -19.79 8.71 -10.72
N SER A 118 -19.12 9.64 -10.04
CA SER A 118 -19.22 11.09 -10.25
C SER A 118 -18.81 11.51 -11.66
N GLU A 119 -17.70 10.96 -12.17
CA GLU A 119 -17.19 11.18 -13.52
C GLU A 119 -18.11 10.54 -14.57
N LEU A 120 -18.70 9.38 -14.25
CA LEU A 120 -19.65 8.70 -15.14
C LEU A 120 -21.01 9.39 -15.21
N VAL A 121 -21.52 9.96 -14.12
CA VAL A 121 -22.80 10.70 -14.12
C VAL A 121 -22.70 11.96 -14.97
N THR A 122 -21.53 12.57 -15.04
CA THR A 122 -21.28 13.73 -15.92
C THR A 122 -21.03 13.33 -17.38
N ALA A 123 -20.51 12.11 -17.64
CA ALA A 123 -20.19 11.62 -18.98
C ALA A 123 -21.23 10.67 -19.61
N GLY A 124 -22.26 10.23 -18.87
CA GLY A 124 -23.02 9.01 -19.17
C GLY A 124 -24.46 9.21 -19.62
N GLN A 125 -24.67 9.68 -20.86
CA GLN A 125 -25.85 9.25 -21.63
C GLN A 125 -25.38 8.20 -22.65
N SER A 126 -25.97 7.01 -22.60
CA SER A 126 -25.74 5.87 -23.49
C SER A 126 -24.52 4.99 -23.18
N ARG A 127 -24.78 3.84 -22.54
CA ARG A 127 -24.15 2.55 -22.90
C ARG A 127 -25.02 1.39 -22.41
N ARG A 128 -25.44 0.53 -23.35
CA ARG A 128 -26.27 -0.66 -23.12
C ARG A 128 -25.42 -1.78 -22.49
N LYS A 129 -25.90 -2.38 -21.39
CA LYS A 129 -25.28 -3.55 -20.75
C LYS A 129 -25.54 -4.82 -21.55
N VAL A 130 -24.48 -5.56 -21.91
CA VAL A 130 -24.58 -6.94 -22.41
C VAL A 130 -24.42 -7.88 -21.20
N LYS A 131 -25.43 -8.72 -20.95
CA LYS A 131 -25.43 -9.74 -19.89
C LYS A 131 -24.77 -11.02 -20.41
N SER A 132 -23.70 -11.49 -19.77
CA SER A 132 -23.12 -12.81 -20.02
C SER A 132 -23.77 -13.86 -19.11
N ALA A 133 -24.19 -14.99 -19.68
CA ALA A 133 -24.82 -16.10 -18.98
C ALA A 133 -23.85 -16.84 -18.03
N PRO A 134 -24.33 -17.39 -16.89
CA PRO A 134 -23.51 -18.12 -15.94
C PRO A 134 -23.13 -19.50 -16.47
N ARG A 135 -21.83 -19.77 -16.60
CA ARG A 135 -21.31 -21.13 -16.84
C ARG A 135 -21.31 -21.90 -15.52
N GLN A 136 -21.93 -23.08 -15.51
CA GLN A 136 -21.86 -24.01 -14.38
C GLN A 136 -20.40 -24.47 -14.21
N LYS A 137 -19.83 -24.25 -13.01
CA LYS A 137 -18.47 -24.72 -12.71
C LYS A 137 -18.54 -26.22 -12.44
N ALA A 138 -17.69 -26.99 -13.13
CA ALA A 138 -17.52 -28.41 -12.82
C ALA A 138 -17.07 -28.58 -11.36
N GLU A 139 -17.56 -29.64 -10.71
CA GLU A 139 -17.16 -30.01 -9.34
C GLU A 139 -15.62 -30.09 -9.26
N PRO A 140 -14.98 -29.33 -8.36
CA PRO A 140 -13.53 -29.36 -8.21
C PRO A 140 -13.07 -30.77 -7.81
N THR A 141 -12.46 -31.51 -8.73
CA THR A 141 -11.96 -32.88 -8.48
C THR A 141 -10.73 -32.90 -7.57
N ASP A 142 -10.06 -31.77 -7.39
CA ASP A 142 -8.83 -31.64 -6.59
C ASP A 142 -9.16 -31.27 -5.14
N PHE A 143 -8.73 -32.11 -4.20
CA PHE A 143 -8.96 -31.95 -2.76
C PHE A 143 -8.48 -30.60 -2.23
N SER A 144 -7.39 -30.04 -2.76
CA SER A 144 -6.85 -28.74 -2.30
C SER A 144 -7.81 -27.57 -2.60
N ARG A 145 -8.62 -27.70 -3.66
CA ARG A 145 -9.55 -26.67 -4.17
C ARG A 145 -10.95 -26.77 -3.58
N MET A 146 -11.26 -27.85 -2.88
CA MET A 146 -12.57 -28.10 -2.27
C MET A 146 -12.82 -27.23 -1.03
N THR A 147 -14.08 -26.84 -0.85
CA THR A 147 -14.54 -26.21 0.40
C THR A 147 -14.47 -27.19 1.57
N PRO A 148 -14.40 -26.72 2.84
CA PRO A 148 -14.37 -27.62 4.00
C PRO A 148 -15.57 -28.57 4.09
N ALA A 149 -16.76 -28.13 3.65
CA ALA A 149 -17.96 -28.97 3.63
C ALA A 149 -17.85 -30.09 2.58
N GLN A 150 -17.33 -29.78 1.39
CA GLN A 150 -17.07 -30.78 0.35
C GLN A 150 -16.01 -31.81 0.80
N LYS A 151 -14.95 -31.35 1.47
CA LYS A 151 -13.93 -32.24 2.05
C LYS A 151 -14.52 -33.21 3.06
N ARG A 152 -15.36 -32.72 3.99
CA ARG A 152 -16.06 -33.58 4.96
C ARG A 152 -16.90 -34.64 4.26
N LYS A 153 -17.71 -34.23 3.28
CA LYS A 153 -18.53 -35.17 2.51
C LYS A 153 -17.69 -36.26 1.83
N LEU A 154 -16.57 -35.89 1.20
CA LEU A 154 -15.68 -36.87 0.57
C LEU A 154 -15.12 -37.86 1.60
N LEU A 155 -14.74 -37.40 2.79
CA LEU A 155 -14.27 -38.26 3.86
C LEU A 155 -15.38 -39.17 4.38
N ASP A 156 -16.59 -38.66 4.56
CA ASP A 156 -17.75 -39.46 4.98
C ASP A 156 -18.03 -40.58 3.95
N ASP A 157 -18.00 -40.24 2.66
CA ASP A 157 -18.18 -41.21 1.57
C ASP A 157 -17.06 -42.27 1.54
N GLU A 158 -15.80 -41.88 1.77
CA GLU A 158 -14.67 -42.83 1.90
C GLU A 158 -14.78 -43.71 3.15
N MET A 159 -15.25 -43.16 4.28
CA MET A 159 -15.47 -43.92 5.51
C MET A 159 -16.50 -45.03 5.29
N VAL A 160 -17.59 -44.75 4.58
CA VAL A 160 -18.59 -45.76 4.22
C VAL A 160 -17.97 -46.85 3.36
N ARG A 161 -17.25 -46.48 2.28
CA ARG A 161 -16.55 -47.46 1.42
C ARG A 161 -15.57 -48.32 2.21
N PHE A 162 -14.81 -47.72 3.12
CA PHE A 162 -13.84 -48.46 3.93
C PHE A 162 -14.52 -49.44 4.88
N GLN A 163 -15.61 -49.04 5.52
CA GLN A 163 -16.39 -49.92 6.39
C GLN A 163 -16.93 -51.13 5.62
N GLU A 164 -17.41 -50.96 4.38
CA GLU A 164 -17.85 -52.06 3.53
C GLU A 164 -16.72 -53.05 3.22
N VAL A 165 -15.51 -52.55 2.92
CA VAL A 165 -14.33 -53.41 2.67
C VAL A 165 -13.95 -54.18 3.92
N VAL A 166 -13.90 -53.53 5.08
CA VAL A 166 -13.55 -54.18 6.36
C VAL A 166 -14.62 -55.20 6.79
N ALA A 167 -15.88 -54.95 6.47
CA ALA A 167 -16.98 -55.89 6.70
C ALA A 167 -16.95 -57.11 5.75
N SER A 168 -16.22 -57.04 4.64
CA SER A 168 -16.17 -58.11 3.65
C SER A 168 -15.41 -59.34 4.19
N PRO A 169 -16.01 -60.55 4.16
CA PRO A 169 -15.36 -61.75 4.70
C PRO A 169 -14.02 -62.11 4.05
N SER A 170 -13.87 -61.82 2.76
CA SER A 170 -12.61 -62.05 2.02
C SER A 170 -11.46 -61.19 2.55
N TYR A 171 -11.75 -59.95 2.96
CA TYR A 171 -10.78 -59.04 3.55
C TYR A 171 -10.43 -59.44 4.99
N GLN A 172 -11.40 -59.96 5.75
CA GLN A 172 -11.16 -60.47 7.11
C GLN A 172 -10.33 -61.75 7.13
N ALA A 173 -10.49 -62.62 6.13
CA ALA A 173 -9.73 -63.86 6.03
C ALA A 173 -8.26 -63.63 5.62
N ASP A 174 -8.02 -62.83 4.58
CA ASP A 174 -6.66 -62.48 4.12
C ASP A 174 -6.65 -61.07 3.49
N PRO A 175 -6.30 -60.03 4.27
CA PRO A 175 -6.38 -58.64 3.80
C PRO A 175 -5.36 -58.33 2.70
N LEU A 176 -4.15 -58.91 2.77
CA LEU A 176 -3.10 -58.65 1.80
C LEU A 176 -3.45 -59.22 0.42
N ARG A 177 -4.04 -60.41 0.39
CA ARG A 177 -4.51 -61.02 -0.86
C ARG A 177 -5.67 -60.25 -1.47
N ALA A 178 -6.65 -59.84 -0.65
CA ALA A 178 -7.79 -59.05 -1.11
C ALA A 178 -7.36 -57.71 -1.73
N ILE A 179 -6.39 -57.02 -1.10
CA ILE A 179 -5.80 -55.78 -1.64
C ILE A 179 -5.08 -56.08 -2.97
N GLY A 180 -4.27 -57.13 -3.03
CA GLY A 180 -3.53 -57.51 -4.24
C GLY A 180 -4.45 -57.82 -5.44
N GLU A 181 -5.56 -58.50 -5.20
CA GLU A 181 -6.59 -58.76 -6.23
C GLU A 181 -7.25 -57.47 -6.72
N HIS A 182 -7.61 -56.57 -5.80
CA HIS A 182 -8.20 -55.28 -6.16
C HIS A 182 -7.26 -54.42 -7.01
N LEU A 183 -6.00 -54.30 -6.60
CA LEU A 183 -4.98 -53.57 -7.35
C LEU A 183 -4.75 -54.16 -8.75
N SER A 184 -4.69 -55.48 -8.85
CA SER A 184 -4.54 -56.19 -10.12
C SER A 184 -5.72 -55.92 -11.08
N LYS A 185 -6.96 -55.89 -10.56
CA LYS A 185 -8.15 -55.54 -11.34
C LYS A 185 -8.11 -54.08 -11.81
N ARG A 186 -7.71 -53.14 -10.94
CA ARG A 186 -7.56 -51.70 -11.26
C ARG A 186 -6.52 -51.45 -12.35
N LEU A 187 -5.36 -52.10 -12.27
CA LEU A 187 -4.29 -52.01 -13.28
C LEU A 187 -4.79 -52.42 -14.67
N ARG A 188 -5.47 -53.58 -14.78
CA ARG A 188 -6.03 -54.06 -16.04
C ARG A 188 -7.08 -53.12 -16.64
N GLN A 189 -7.91 -52.50 -15.79
CA GLN A 189 -8.91 -51.52 -16.22
C GLN A 189 -8.28 -50.23 -16.75
N GLU A 190 -7.22 -49.74 -16.10
CA GLU A 190 -6.50 -48.56 -16.58
C GLU A 190 -5.72 -48.83 -17.88
N GLU A 191 -5.12 -50.02 -18.03
CA GLU A 191 -4.50 -50.46 -19.29
C GLU A 191 -5.52 -50.50 -20.45
N GLY A 192 -6.70 -51.07 -20.21
CA GLY A 192 -7.78 -51.12 -21.21
C GLY A 192 -8.42 -49.76 -21.53
N ARG A 193 -8.22 -48.72 -20.69
CA ARG A 193 -8.74 -47.36 -20.90
C ARG A 193 -7.75 -46.46 -21.65
N ARG A 194 -6.50 -46.89 -21.80
CA ARG A 194 -5.42 -46.17 -22.50
C ARG A 194 -5.28 -46.57 -23.98
N LEU A 195 -5.98 -47.61 -24.40
CA LEU A 195 -6.13 -48.06 -25.79
C LEU A 195 -7.46 -47.56 -26.34
#